data_AF-A0A7Y1TW46-F1
#
_entry.id   AF-A0A7Y1TW46-F1
#
_cell.length_a   1.000
_cell.length_b   1.000
_cell.length_c   1.000
_cell.angle_alpha   90.00
_cell.angle_beta   90.00
_cell.angle_gamma   90.00
#
_symmetry.space_group_name_H-M   'P 1'
#
loop_
_entity.id
_entity.type
_entity.pdbx_description
1 polymer ?
#
loop_
_entity_poly.entity_id
_entity_poly.type
_entity_poly.pdbx_seq_one_letter_code
_entity_poly.pdbx_strand_id
1 'polypeptide(L)'
;MSNGVTATAEDYAQQEELFGHPKGLYVCFATELWERFSFYGMKYLLLLYLTKYHLFTDTMGLDVLGSYAGLVYALPLIGGMLADRFLGMRKSVLFGGILLSLGHIMMAVEGHQAV
;
A
#
# COMPACT_ATOMS: atom_id res chain seq x y z
N MET A 1 -31.96 -9.62 -4.36
CA MET A 1 -32.23 -8.33 -5.02
C MET A 1 -31.28 -7.32 -4.40
N SER A 2 -30.31 -6.84 -5.19
CA SER A 2 -29.20 -6.01 -4.72
C SER A 2 -29.69 -4.59 -4.42
N ASN A 3 -29.61 -4.16 -3.15
CA ASN A 3 -29.86 -2.78 -2.74
C ASN A 3 -28.69 -1.90 -3.21
N GLY A 4 -28.68 -1.59 -4.51
CA GLY A 4 -27.79 -0.58 -5.08
C GLY A 4 -28.24 0.79 -4.59
N VAL A 5 -27.70 1.25 -3.47
CA VAL A 5 -27.75 2.65 -3.06
C VAL A 5 -26.93 3.44 -4.08
N THR A 6 -27.58 3.90 -5.14
CA THR A 6 -27.03 4.91 -6.05
C THR A 6 -27.11 6.24 -5.33
N ALA A 7 -25.96 6.78 -4.90
CA ALA A 7 -25.87 8.09 -4.28
C ALA A 7 -26.58 9.12 -5.17
N THR A 8 -27.57 9.82 -4.62
CA THR A 8 -28.36 10.80 -5.36
C THR A 8 -27.58 12.11 -5.45
N ALA A 9 -27.98 13.02 -6.35
CA ALA A 9 -27.36 14.35 -6.44
C ALA A 9 -27.42 15.11 -5.09
N GLU A 10 -28.41 14.82 -4.25
CA GLU A 10 -28.57 15.35 -2.90
C GLU A 10 -27.49 14.81 -1.94
N ASP A 11 -27.11 13.53 -2.06
CA ASP A 11 -26.02 12.94 -1.26
C ASP A 11 -24.67 13.61 -1.55
N TYR A 12 -24.43 14.02 -2.80
CA TYR A 12 -23.23 14.79 -3.15
C TYR A 12 -23.29 16.24 -2.64
N ALA A 13 -24.48 16.86 -2.66
CA ALA A 13 -24.69 18.22 -2.18
C ALA A 13 -24.60 18.34 -0.64
N GLN A 14 -24.84 17.25 0.10
CA GLN A 14 -24.64 17.19 1.55
C GLN A 14 -23.22 16.78 1.97
N GLN A 15 -22.30 16.55 1.03
CA GLN A 15 -20.91 16.25 1.38
C GLN A 15 -20.29 17.50 2.00
N GLU A 16 -19.77 17.37 3.21
CA GLU A 16 -19.01 18.46 3.80
C GLU A 16 -17.76 18.71 2.94
N GLU A 17 -17.63 19.94 2.46
CA GLU A 17 -16.49 20.37 1.66
C GLU A 17 -15.41 20.98 2.54
N LEU A 18 -14.15 20.72 2.21
CA LEU A 18 -12.99 21.43 2.74
C LEU A 18 -12.29 22.06 1.54
N PHE A 19 -11.98 23.36 1.62
CA PHE A 19 -11.31 24.11 0.55
C PHE A 19 -11.91 23.90 -0.87
N GLY A 20 -13.22 23.69 -0.98
CA GLY A 20 -13.92 23.49 -2.26
C GLY A 20 -13.82 22.07 -2.84
N HIS A 21 -13.38 21.09 -2.06
CA HIS A 21 -13.37 19.68 -2.44
C HIS A 21 -14.03 18.78 -1.39
N PRO A 22 -14.59 17.63 -1.79
CA PRO A 22 -15.19 16.67 -0.86
C PRO A 22 -14.17 16.18 0.17
N LYS A 23 -14.54 16.13 1.46
CA LYS A 23 -13.68 15.63 2.55
C LYS A 23 -13.07 14.25 2.29
N GLY A 24 -13.78 13.38 1.57
CA GLY A 24 -13.28 12.05 1.20
C GLY A 24 -12.01 12.09 0.35
N LEU A 25 -11.83 13.12 -0.48
CA LEU A 25 -10.64 13.29 -1.31
C LEU A 25 -9.38 13.47 -0.45
N TYR A 26 -9.47 14.28 0.62
CA TYR A 26 -8.34 14.51 1.53
C TYR A 26 -7.92 13.24 2.27
N VAL A 27 -8.89 12.40 2.66
CA VAL A 27 -8.60 11.11 3.29
C VAL A 27 -7.89 10.18 2.30
N CYS A 28 -8.41 10.07 1.07
CA CYS A 28 -7.79 9.27 0.02
C CYS A 28 -6.38 9.77 -0.31
N PHE A 29 -6.21 11.09 -0.42
CA PHE A 29 -4.92 11.73 -0.67
C PHE A 29 -3.91 11.42 0.44
N ALA A 30 -4.27 11.66 1.71
CA ALA A 30 -3.38 11.37 2.83
C ALA A 30 -3.03 9.89 2.93
N THR A 31 -4.00 9.00 2.65
CA THR A 31 -3.77 7.55 2.62
C THR A 31 -2.79 7.16 1.52
N GLU A 32 -2.96 7.70 0.30
CA GLU A 32 -2.07 7.43 -0.83
C GLU A 32 -0.67 8.00 -0.61
N LEU A 33 -0.57 9.19 -0.02
CA LEU A 33 0.69 9.83 0.31
C LEU A 33 1.49 9.01 1.33
N TRP A 34 0.86 8.49 2.38
CA TRP A 34 1.52 7.61 3.36
C TRP A 34 1.88 6.24 2.80
N GLU A 35 1.04 5.66 1.95
CA GLU A 35 1.37 4.41 1.26
C GLU A 35 2.65 4.58 0.42
N ARG A 36 2.70 5.62 -0.43
CA ARG A 36 3.87 5.89 -1.26
C ARG A 36 5.11 6.24 -0.46
N PHE A 37 4.98 7.04 0.59
CA PHE A 37 6.08 7.37 1.48
C PHE A 37 6.71 6.09 2.07
N SER A 38 5.87 5.18 2.58
CA SER A 38 6.30 3.90 3.11
C SER A 38 6.96 3.02 2.04
N PHE A 39 6.35 2.93 0.86
CA PHE A 39 6.84 2.11 -0.25
C PHE A 39 8.22 2.55 -0.74
N TYR A 40 8.38 3.84 -1.05
CA TYR A 40 9.66 4.36 -1.51
C TYR A 40 10.71 4.32 -0.41
N GLY A 41 10.35 4.67 0.83
CA GLY A 41 11.26 4.59 1.98
C GLY A 41 11.82 3.18 2.18
N MET A 42 10.94 2.17 2.23
CA MET A 42 11.32 0.78 2.39
C MET A 42 12.22 0.29 1.25
N LYS A 43 11.89 0.61 -0.01
CA LYS A 43 12.66 0.19 -1.19
C LYS A 43 14.15 0.55 -1.08
N TYR A 44 14.46 1.77 -0.64
CA TYR A 44 15.85 2.23 -0.52
C TYR A 44 16.52 1.73 0.75
N LEU A 45 15.81 1.72 1.88
CA LEU A 45 16.36 1.24 3.16
C LEU A 45 16.66 -0.27 3.12
N LEU A 46 15.81 -1.07 2.46
CA LEU A 46 16.02 -2.50 2.29
C LEU A 46 17.27 -2.81 1.47
N LEU A 47 17.47 -2.11 0.35
CA LEU A 47 18.68 -2.28 -0.47
C LEU A 47 19.95 -1.93 0.31
N LEU A 48 19.91 -0.82 1.07
CA LEU A 48 21.02 -0.43 1.94
C LEU A 48 21.28 -1.49 3.03
N TYR A 49 20.22 -2.03 3.63
CA TYR A 49 20.33 -3.07 4.65
C TYR A 49 20.96 -4.36 4.10
N LEU A 50 20.49 -4.86 2.95
CA LEU A 50 21.02 -6.08 2.34
C LEU A 50 22.49 -5.94 1.94
N THR A 51 22.88 -4.80 1.39
CA THR A 51 24.27 -4.54 0.97
C THR A 51 25.21 -4.30 2.15
N LYS A 52 24.75 -3.64 3.22
CA LYS A 52 25.60 -3.30 4.38
C LYS A 52 25.64 -4.36 5.49
N TYR A 53 24.51 -5.01 5.78
CA TYR A 53 24.38 -5.94 6.93
C TYR A 53 24.39 -7.41 6.53
N HIS A 54 23.98 -7.74 5.29
CA HIS A 54 24.00 -9.12 4.77
C HIS A 54 25.13 -9.38 3.76
N LEU A 55 25.98 -8.38 3.47
CA LEU A 55 27.12 -8.47 2.55
C LEU A 55 26.73 -8.99 1.15
N PHE A 56 25.49 -8.77 0.73
CA PHE A 56 25.07 -9.12 -0.63
C PHE A 56 25.86 -8.29 -1.64
N THR A 57 26.27 -8.92 -2.74
CA THR A 57 26.79 -8.17 -3.88
C THR A 57 25.70 -7.28 -4.47
N ASP A 58 26.09 -6.18 -5.11
CA ASP A 58 25.16 -5.23 -5.72
C ASP A 58 24.15 -5.94 -6.65
N THR A 59 24.59 -6.98 -7.38
CA THR A 59 23.74 -7.78 -8.26
C THR A 59 22.66 -8.54 -7.48
N MET A 60 23.02 -9.22 -6.39
CA MET A 60 22.05 -9.95 -5.57
C MET A 60 21.04 -9.01 -4.90
N GLY A 61 21.48 -7.83 -4.44
CA GLY A 61 20.59 -6.82 -3.88
C GLY A 61 19.59 -6.29 -4.91
N LEU A 62 20.04 -6.07 -6.15
CA LEU A 62 19.18 -5.64 -7.26
C LEU A 62 18.19 -6.72 -7.71
N ASP A 63 18.58 -8.00 -7.67
CA ASP A 63 17.67 -9.12 -7.98
C ASP A 63 16.52 -9.22 -6.96
N VAL A 64 16.82 -9.05 -5.67
CA VAL A 64 15.79 -8.96 -4.62
C VAL A 64 14.90 -7.75 -4.84
N LEU A 65 15.48 -6.60 -5.20
CA LEU A 65 14.70 -5.39 -5.48
C LEU A 65 13.80 -5.55 -6.72
N GLY A 66 14.29 -6.22 -7.77
CA GLY A 66 13.56 -6.48 -9.01
C GLY A 66 12.41 -7.44 -8.80
N SER A 67 12.63 -8.53 -8.07
CA SER A 67 11.57 -9.47 -7.70
C SER A 67 10.52 -8.81 -6.79
N TYR A 68 10.94 -8.01 -5.81
CA TYR A 68 10.05 -7.20 -4.99
C TYR A 68 9.19 -6.26 -5.84
N ALA A 69 9.81 -5.48 -6.74
CA ALA A 69 9.07 -4.58 -7.63
C ALA A 69 8.08 -5.34 -8.52
N GLY A 70 8.48 -6.47 -9.09
CA GLY A 70 7.60 -7.30 -9.90
C GLY A 70 6.35 -7.76 -9.15
N LEU A 71 6.52 -8.22 -7.91
CA LEU A 71 5.39 -8.62 -7.05
C LEU A 71 4.48 -7.44 -6.71
N VAL A 72 5.04 -6.27 -6.41
CA VAL A 72 4.26 -5.06 -6.11
C VAL A 72 3.43 -4.61 -7.30
N TYR A 73 3.89 -4.80 -8.52
CA TYR A 73 3.08 -4.49 -9.71
C TYR A 73 2.06 -5.59 -10.05
N ALA A 74 2.34 -6.85 -9.71
CA ALA A 74 1.46 -7.97 -10.01
C ALA A 74 0.32 -8.15 -8.99
N LEU A 75 0.61 -8.01 -7.69
CA LEU A 75 -0.35 -8.24 -6.60
C LEU A 75 -1.58 -7.30 -6.62
N PRO A 76 -1.48 -6.01 -7.02
CA PRO A 76 -2.63 -5.13 -7.14
C PRO A 76 -3.67 -5.63 -8.15
N LEU A 77 -3.25 -6.34 -9.20
CA LEU A 77 -4.18 -6.96 -10.14
C LEU A 77 -5.06 -8.00 -9.43
N ILE A 78 -4.44 -8.84 -8.60
CA ILE A 78 -5.14 -9.85 -7.79
C ILE A 78 -6.01 -9.17 -6.73
N GLY A 79 -5.49 -8.13 -6.08
CA GLY A 79 -6.21 -7.34 -5.07
C GLY A 79 -7.45 -6.64 -5.63
N GLY A 80 -7.37 -6.10 -6.85
CA GLY A 80 -8.50 -5.50 -7.56
C GLY A 80 -9.59 -6.52 -7.88
N MET A 81 -9.21 -7.67 -8.46
CA MET A 81 -10.17 -8.76 -8.71
C MET A 81 -10.86 -9.24 -7.42
N LEU A 82 -10.12 -9.30 -6.31
CA LEU A 82 -10.65 -9.68 -5.00
C LEU A 82 -11.59 -8.59 -4.43
N ALA A 83 -11.26 -7.31 -4.63
CA ALA A 83 -12.09 -6.18 -4.22
C ALA A 83 -13.43 -6.16 -4.96
N ASP A 84 -13.40 -6.40 -6.26
CA ASP A 84 -14.59 -6.37 -7.11
C ASP A 84 -15.55 -7.53 -6.81
N ARG A 85 -15.03 -8.71 -6.47
CA ARG A 85 -15.83 -9.93 -6.36
C ARG A 85 -16.26 -10.29 -4.93
N PHE A 86 -15.49 -9.92 -3.90
CA PHE A 86 -15.70 -10.45 -2.54
C PHE A 86 -15.82 -9.38 -1.45
N LEU A 87 -14.94 -8.38 -1.41
CA LEU A 87 -14.81 -7.50 -0.24
C LEU A 87 -15.42 -6.11 -0.40
N GLY A 88 -15.49 -5.60 -1.63
CA GLY A 88 -15.82 -4.20 -1.91
C GLY A 88 -14.66 -3.24 -1.62
N MET A 89 -14.63 -2.13 -2.36
CA MET A 89 -13.49 -1.19 -2.42
C MET A 89 -12.98 -0.73 -1.04
N ARG A 90 -13.87 -0.28 -0.15
CA ARG A 90 -13.48 0.31 1.14
C ARG A 90 -12.81 -0.70 2.08
N LYS A 91 -13.29 -1.95 2.10
CA LYS A 91 -12.72 -3.01 2.95
C LYS A 91 -11.39 -3.51 2.38
N SER A 92 -11.26 -3.58 1.06
CA SER A 92 -10.01 -3.97 0.41
C SER A 92 -8.88 -2.99 0.68
N VAL A 93 -9.17 -1.67 0.68
CA VAL A 93 -8.16 -0.65 1.04
C VAL A 93 -7.71 -0.82 2.49
N LEU A 94 -8.64 -1.04 3.42
CA LEU A 94 -8.31 -1.25 4.83
C LEU A 94 -7.48 -2.52 5.03
N PHE A 95 -7.85 -3.62 4.37
CA PHE A 95 -7.12 -4.88 4.41
C PHE A 95 -5.70 -4.72 3.87
N GLY A 96 -5.53 -4.04 2.73
CA GLY A 96 -4.21 -3.72 2.17
C GLY A 96 -3.36 -2.89 3.11
N GLY A 97 -3.93 -1.86 3.76
CA GLY A 97 -3.22 -1.05 4.75
C GLY A 97 -2.77 -1.84 5.98
N ILE A 98 -3.59 -2.77 6.48
CA ILE A 98 -3.21 -3.66 7.58
C ILE A 98 -2.06 -4.58 7.15
N LEU A 99 -2.15 -5.20 5.97
CA LEU A 99 -1.12 -6.08 5.44
C LEU A 99 0.21 -5.35 5.24
N LEU A 100 0.17 -4.12 4.70
CA LEU A 100 1.34 -3.27 4.54
C LEU A 100 1.98 -2.95 5.90
N SER A 101 1.16 -2.59 6.90
CA SER A 101 1.64 -2.28 8.25
C SER A 101 2.29 -3.50 8.92
N LEU A 102 1.69 -4.69 8.79
CA LEU A 102 2.25 -5.94 9.30
C LEU A 102 3.61 -6.26 8.65
N GLY A 103 3.72 -6.06 7.33
CA GLY A 103 5.00 -6.23 6.62
C GLY A 103 6.09 -5.30 7.17
N HIS A 104 5.75 -4.04 7.45
CA HIS A 104 6.70 -3.09 8.02
C HIS A 104 7.10 -3.43 9.46
N ILE A 105 6.17 -3.90 10.28
CA ILE A 105 6.46 -4.37 11.63
C ILE A 105 7.40 -5.58 11.57
N MET A 106 7.17 -6.51 10.64
CA MET A 106 8.02 -7.69 10.50
C MET A 106 9.46 -7.34 10.12
N MET A 107 9.67 -6.33 9.26
CA MET A 107 11.01 -5.83 8.93
C MET A 107 11.66 -5.05 10.07
N ALA A 108 10.88 -4.45 10.97
CA ALA A 108 11.40 -3.73 12.12
C ALA A 108 11.99 -4.68 13.19
N VAL A 109 11.66 -5.97 13.14
CA VAL A 109 12.25 -6.98 14.03
C VAL A 109 13.63 -7.38 13.48
N GLU A 110 14.67 -7.06 14.23
CA GLU A 110 16.06 -7.25 13.84
C GLU A 110 16.48 -8.73 13.89
N GLY A 111 17.17 -9.21 12.85
CA GLY A 111 17.88 -10.49 12.82
C GLY A 111 19.37 -10.33 13.16
N HIS A 112 20.02 -11.39 13.61
CA HIS A 112 21.46 -11.37 13.92
C HIS A 112 22.28 -11.07 12.65
N GLN A 113 23.20 -10.11 12.76
CA GLN A 113 24.03 -9.68 11.64
C GLN A 113 24.90 -10.84 11.12
N ALA A 114 24.99 -10.98 9.79
CA ALA A 114 25.90 -11.93 9.18
C ALA A 114 27.35 -11.45 9.42
N VAL A 115 28.16 -12.30 10.05
CA VAL A 115 29.59 -12.06 10.33
C VAL A 115 30.44 -12.68 9.23
#